data_AF-A0A950CSV0-F1
#
_entry.id   AF-A0A950CSV0-F1
#
_cell.length_a   1.000
_cell.length_b   1.000
_cell.length_c   1.000
_cell.angle_alpha   90.00
_cell.angle_beta   90.00
_cell.angle_gamma   90.00
#
_symmetry.space_group_name_H-M   'P 1'
#
loop_
_entity.id
_entity.type
_entity.pdbx_description
1 polymer ?
#
loop_
_entity_poly.entity_id
_entity_poly.type
_entity_poly.pdbx_seq_one_letter_code
_entity_poly.pdbx_strand_id
1 'polypeptide(L)'
;MHDTTNRTRIKTSSIGNALGRVFWMLFTCIAALGVMQGNGRTQVLYVCQAGNPTVSEYSATTGALINANFITGLYCDGLLASGNNLFVSGEFSNYIAEYNLSTGAPISAAFIGPLSNPAGLAVTGNDFFVANMGNGTIGKYNATTGAPIQPSLVTGLRTPWGTVLPANNTLLATSYDVIGKYKASTGAAINANFITGVQDAIGLVLSGADLFVANANANTVAKYKASTGAAINVQFISADTLQEPSGLAISGNPDNGFLCWQREEWQEGNIGFDGIELIGG
;
A
#
# COMPACT_ATOMS: atom_id res chain seq x y z
N MET A 1 -12.56 -24.34 -22.13
CA MET A 1 -11.26 -24.06 -22.77
C MET A 1 -10.75 -22.79 -22.12
N HIS A 2 -9.80 -22.91 -21.19
CA HIS A 2 -9.17 -21.77 -20.54
C HIS A 2 -8.21 -21.14 -21.54
N ASP A 3 -8.52 -19.92 -21.97
CA ASP A 3 -7.60 -19.10 -22.74
C ASP A 3 -6.52 -18.56 -21.79
N THR A 4 -5.29 -19.01 -21.98
CA THR A 4 -4.10 -18.67 -21.19
C THR A 4 -3.25 -17.61 -21.92
N THR A 5 -3.86 -16.70 -22.66
CA THR A 5 -3.13 -15.71 -23.46
C THR A 5 -2.32 -14.74 -22.58
N ASN A 6 -0.99 -14.86 -22.68
CA ASN A 6 0.05 -13.87 -22.43
C ASN A 6 -0.01 -13.06 -21.12
N ARG A 7 0.15 -13.74 -19.97
CA ARG A 7 0.62 -13.08 -18.74
C ARG A 7 2.13 -12.82 -18.87
N THR A 8 2.53 -11.57 -19.07
CA THR A 8 3.95 -11.21 -19.09
C THR A 8 4.44 -11.07 -17.64
N ARG A 9 4.92 -12.17 -17.09
CA ARG A 9 5.49 -12.23 -15.74
C ARG A 9 6.93 -11.75 -15.78
N ILE A 10 7.21 -10.57 -15.22
CA ILE A 10 8.58 -10.07 -15.06
C ILE A 10 9.05 -10.44 -13.64
N LYS A 11 9.93 -11.44 -13.53
CA LYS A 11 10.64 -11.75 -12.28
C LYS A 11 11.84 -10.81 -12.16
N THR A 12 12.01 -10.13 -11.05
CA THR A 12 13.26 -9.43 -10.74
C THR A 12 14.06 -10.24 -9.72
N SER A 13 15.39 -10.27 -9.85
CA SER A 13 16.27 -11.12 -9.04
C SER A 13 16.41 -10.62 -7.61
N SER A 14 16.36 -11.53 -6.64
CA SER A 14 16.71 -11.26 -5.24
C SER A 14 18.18 -10.85 -5.11
N ILE A 15 18.47 -9.86 -4.26
CA ILE A 15 19.84 -9.50 -3.86
C ILE A 15 20.01 -10.03 -2.44
N GLY A 16 20.64 -11.20 -2.30
CA GLY A 16 20.89 -11.80 -0.99
C GLY A 16 22.01 -11.09 -0.24
N ASN A 17 21.92 -11.03 1.09
CA ASN A 17 23.08 -11.03 1.97
C ASN A 17 22.75 -11.59 3.36
N ALA A 18 23.70 -12.37 3.85
CA ALA A 18 23.68 -13.07 5.12
C ALA A 18 23.73 -12.10 6.31
N LEU A 19 22.91 -12.36 7.35
CA LEU A 19 23.29 -12.31 8.77
C LEU A 19 22.10 -12.68 9.69
N GLY A 20 22.30 -13.73 10.50
CA GLY A 20 21.98 -13.72 11.95
C GLY A 20 20.53 -13.75 12.43
N ARG A 21 20.11 -14.93 12.91
CA ARG A 21 18.81 -15.28 13.51
C ARG A 21 18.41 -14.50 14.79
N VAL A 22 17.09 -14.47 15.02
CA VAL A 22 16.30 -14.23 16.26
C VAL A 22 15.75 -12.82 16.48
N PHE A 23 14.51 -12.56 16.05
CA PHE A 23 13.40 -11.94 16.80
C PHE A 23 12.14 -11.90 15.89
N TRP A 24 10.94 -12.12 16.43
CA TRP A 24 9.68 -12.09 15.64
C TRP A 24 9.34 -10.63 15.25
N MET A 25 9.45 -10.26 13.96
CA MET A 25 9.12 -8.93 13.43
C MET A 25 8.46 -9.04 12.05
N LEU A 26 7.28 -8.43 11.90
CA LEU A 26 6.50 -8.30 10.65
C LEU A 26 7.20 -7.31 9.71
N PHE A 27 7.55 -7.73 8.49
CA PHE A 27 8.20 -6.93 7.45
C PHE A 27 7.21 -6.62 6.33
N THR A 28 6.71 -5.38 6.24
CA THR A 28 5.78 -5.01 5.16
C THR A 28 6.42 -4.18 4.06
N CYS A 29 6.25 -4.60 2.82
CA CYS A 29 6.67 -3.84 1.66
C CYS A 29 5.46 -3.06 1.13
N ILE A 30 5.57 -1.76 0.87
CA ILE A 30 4.46 -0.94 0.36
C ILE A 30 4.87 -0.27 -0.96
N ALA A 31 3.91 -0.06 -1.86
CA ALA A 31 4.14 0.64 -3.11
C ALA A 31 3.14 1.79 -3.29
N ALA A 32 3.58 2.88 -3.93
CA ALA A 32 2.75 4.02 -4.29
C ALA A 32 3.02 4.47 -5.73
N LEU A 33 1.98 4.98 -6.40
CA LEU A 33 2.09 5.52 -7.75
C LEU A 33 2.24 7.04 -7.73
N GLY A 34 3.31 7.57 -8.31
CA GLY A 34 3.44 8.99 -8.60
C GLY A 34 3.32 9.29 -10.11
N VAL A 35 2.57 10.32 -10.46
CA VAL A 35 2.50 10.85 -11.82
C VAL A 35 3.35 12.12 -11.89
N MET A 36 4.46 12.05 -12.62
CA MET A 36 5.35 13.19 -12.84
C MET A 36 4.89 14.00 -14.06
N GLN A 37 4.32 15.18 -13.86
CA GLN A 37 4.15 16.12 -14.97
C GLN A 37 5.44 16.91 -15.17
N GLY A 38 6.07 16.79 -16.35
CA GLY A 38 7.09 17.75 -16.82
C GLY A 38 8.45 17.21 -17.27
N ASN A 39 8.83 15.95 -16.97
CA ASN A 39 10.20 15.46 -17.24
C ASN A 39 10.29 14.28 -18.24
N GLY A 40 9.25 14.02 -19.04
CA GLY A 40 9.23 12.88 -19.97
C GLY A 40 9.13 11.49 -19.33
N ARG A 41 9.07 11.39 -17.99
CA ARG A 41 8.76 10.18 -17.22
C ARG A 41 7.26 10.14 -16.96
N THR A 42 6.49 9.42 -17.76
CA THR A 42 5.03 9.56 -17.74
C THR A 42 4.32 8.80 -16.60
N GLN A 43 4.91 7.72 -16.07
CA GLN A 43 4.42 7.02 -14.85
C GLN A 43 5.56 6.30 -14.13
N VAL A 44 5.74 6.56 -12.83
CA VAL A 44 6.78 5.94 -12.00
C VAL A 44 6.12 5.23 -10.82
N LEU A 45 6.52 3.98 -10.60
CA LEU A 45 6.16 3.20 -9.42
C LEU A 45 7.23 3.42 -8.34
N TYR A 46 6.82 3.89 -7.17
CA TYR A 46 7.66 4.02 -6.00
C TYR A 46 7.45 2.80 -5.12
N VAL A 47 8.54 2.15 -4.76
CA VAL A 47 8.51 0.87 -4.07
C VAL A 47 9.39 0.95 -2.84
N CYS A 48 8.80 0.69 -1.68
CA CYS A 48 9.53 0.34 -0.47
C CYS A 48 9.77 -1.16 -0.48
N GLN A 49 11.02 -1.57 -0.36
CA GLN A 49 11.36 -2.97 -0.09
C GLN A 49 11.62 -3.07 1.42
N ALA A 50 10.84 -3.87 2.14
CA ALA A 50 11.15 -4.09 3.55
C ALA A 50 12.57 -4.66 3.70
N GLY A 51 13.18 -4.48 4.88
CA GLY A 51 14.57 -4.89 5.14
C GLY A 51 15.64 -4.08 4.40
N ASN A 52 15.28 -3.33 3.34
CA ASN A 52 16.13 -2.37 2.68
C ASN A 52 15.71 -0.95 3.09
N PRO A 53 16.61 -0.12 3.65
CA PRO A 53 16.24 1.22 4.08
C PRO A 53 16.11 2.17 2.88
N THR A 54 15.42 1.80 1.80
CA THR A 54 15.28 2.60 0.59
C THR A 54 13.89 2.59 -0.03
N VAL A 55 13.58 3.68 -0.73
CA VAL A 55 12.52 3.73 -1.74
C VAL A 55 13.20 3.68 -3.11
N SER A 56 12.69 2.80 -3.97
CA SER A 56 13.14 2.63 -5.36
C SER A 56 12.10 3.13 -6.36
N GLU A 57 12.54 3.62 -7.51
CA GLU A 57 11.71 3.95 -8.67
C GLU A 57 11.76 2.83 -9.71
N TYR A 58 10.59 2.43 -10.22
CA TYR A 58 10.43 1.51 -11.34
C TYR A 58 9.56 2.13 -12.43
N SER A 59 9.79 1.70 -13.66
CA SER A 59 8.92 2.02 -14.80
C SER A 59 7.56 1.39 -14.57
N ALA A 60 6.53 2.22 -14.45
CA ALA A 60 5.18 1.72 -14.24
C ALA A 60 4.59 1.03 -15.48
N THR A 61 5.26 1.14 -16.64
CA THR A 61 4.89 0.52 -17.92
C THR A 61 5.62 -0.79 -18.17
N THR A 62 6.88 -0.90 -17.75
CA THR A 62 7.75 -2.04 -18.11
C THR A 62 8.26 -2.82 -16.90
N GLY A 63 8.04 -2.33 -15.67
CA GLY A 63 8.62 -2.91 -14.46
C GLY A 63 10.13 -2.77 -14.35
N ALA A 64 10.80 -2.10 -15.29
CA ALA A 64 12.24 -1.92 -15.24
C ALA A 64 12.65 -0.97 -14.11
N LEU A 65 13.72 -1.31 -13.39
CA LEU A 65 14.31 -0.45 -12.38
C LEU A 65 14.80 0.87 -13.01
N ILE A 66 14.33 2.00 -12.47
CA ILE A 66 14.77 3.35 -12.85
C ILE A 66 15.84 3.84 -11.90
N ASN A 67 15.60 3.69 -10.58
CA ASN A 67 16.52 4.14 -9.54
C ASN A 67 16.35 3.29 -8.27
N ALA A 68 17.39 2.59 -7.84
CA ALA A 68 17.35 1.74 -6.64
C ALA A 68 17.39 2.54 -5.31
N ASN A 69 17.85 3.78 -5.35
CA ASN A 69 18.19 4.58 -4.18
C ASN A 69 17.56 5.97 -4.27
N PHE A 70 16.26 6.02 -4.59
CA PHE A 70 15.55 7.29 -4.73
C PHE A 70 15.42 8.02 -3.39
N ILE A 71 15.08 7.28 -2.33
CA ILE A 71 15.23 7.74 -0.95
C ILE A 71 16.00 6.66 -0.19
N THR A 72 16.89 7.05 0.73
CA THR A 72 17.70 6.13 1.51
C THR A 72 17.63 6.45 3.01
N GLY A 73 17.97 5.47 3.85
CA GLY A 73 18.02 5.62 5.30
C GLY A 73 16.68 5.51 6.02
N LEU A 74 15.65 4.89 5.42
CA LEU A 74 14.35 4.67 6.07
C LEU A 74 13.75 3.31 5.72
N TYR A 75 13.17 2.66 6.72
CA TYR A 75 12.31 1.47 6.56
C TYR A 75 10.86 1.94 6.50
N CYS A 76 10.06 1.48 5.54
CA CYS A 76 8.71 2.00 5.33
C CYS A 76 7.61 0.95 5.35
N ASP A 77 6.58 1.23 6.16
CA ASP A 77 5.32 0.47 6.27
C ASP A 77 4.18 1.15 5.50
N GLY A 78 4.46 2.21 4.75
CA GLY A 78 3.46 2.98 4.03
C GLY A 78 4.08 3.94 3.03
N LEU A 79 3.53 3.96 1.81
CA LEU A 79 3.87 4.92 0.78
C LEU A 79 2.58 5.51 0.20
N LEU A 80 2.58 6.83 -0.03
CA LEU A 80 1.50 7.53 -0.71
C LEU A 80 2.09 8.70 -1.50
N ALA A 81 1.87 8.71 -2.81
CA ALA A 81 2.19 9.85 -3.65
C ALA A 81 0.94 10.70 -3.87
N SER A 82 1.08 12.02 -3.70
CA SER A 82 0.00 12.98 -3.92
C SER A 82 0.56 14.31 -4.38
N GLY A 83 0.09 14.79 -5.53
CA GLY A 83 0.67 15.98 -6.17
C GLY A 83 2.17 15.80 -6.43
N ASN A 84 2.98 16.73 -5.91
CA ASN A 84 4.44 16.71 -6.04
C ASN A 84 5.14 16.08 -4.82
N ASN A 85 4.39 15.44 -3.92
CA ASN A 85 4.91 14.96 -2.65
C ASN A 85 4.78 13.42 -2.56
N LEU A 86 5.78 12.81 -1.95
CA LEU A 86 5.77 11.41 -1.53
C LEU A 86 5.74 11.38 0.00
N PHE A 87 4.71 10.77 0.55
CA PHE A 87 4.53 10.57 1.98
C PHE A 87 4.91 9.14 2.34
N VAL A 88 5.62 9.01 3.44
CA VAL A 88 6.22 7.74 3.87
C VAL A 88 5.94 7.54 5.35
N SER A 89 5.31 6.42 5.73
CA SER A 89 5.29 5.99 7.13
C SER A 89 6.46 5.04 7.37
N GLY A 90 7.21 5.27 8.44
CA GLY A 90 8.38 4.47 8.75
C GLY A 90 8.09 3.34 9.73
N GLU A 91 8.65 2.15 9.52
CA GLU A 91 8.47 0.95 10.36
C GLU A 91 8.81 1.20 11.84
N PHE A 92 9.79 2.05 12.09
CA PHE A 92 10.21 2.46 13.44
C PHE A 92 9.96 3.95 13.72
N SER A 93 9.22 4.61 12.83
CA SER A 93 8.91 6.03 12.94
C SER A 93 7.47 6.20 13.39
N ASN A 94 7.29 6.91 14.50
CA ASN A 94 5.98 7.39 14.91
C ASN A 94 5.53 8.64 14.12
N TYR A 95 6.05 8.83 12.92
CA TYR A 95 5.79 9.99 12.07
C TYR A 95 5.63 9.59 10.61
N ILE A 96 4.83 10.37 9.90
CA ILE A 96 4.83 10.41 8.44
C ILE A 96 5.87 11.43 8.00
N ALA A 97 6.80 11.00 7.16
CA ALA A 97 7.76 11.86 6.49
C ALA A 97 7.24 12.26 5.10
N GLU A 98 7.68 13.41 4.63
CA GLU A 98 7.31 14.01 3.35
C GLU A 98 8.57 14.30 2.54
N TYR A 99 8.55 13.88 1.27
CA TYR A 99 9.64 14.02 0.32
C TYR A 99 9.12 14.62 -0.98
N ASN A 100 10.01 15.27 -1.72
CA ASN A 100 9.72 15.71 -3.07
C ASN A 100 9.63 14.49 -3.99
N LEU A 101 8.47 14.30 -4.63
CA LEU A 101 8.19 13.14 -5.49
C LEU A 101 9.10 13.10 -6.73
N SER A 102 9.62 14.23 -7.19
CA SER A 102 10.48 14.32 -8.37
C SER A 102 11.96 14.09 -8.09
N THR A 103 12.43 14.40 -6.87
CA THR A 103 13.86 14.41 -6.55
C THR A 103 14.24 13.50 -5.39
N GLY A 104 13.27 13.03 -4.61
CA GLY A 104 13.52 12.26 -3.38
C GLY A 104 14.06 13.12 -2.23
N ALA A 105 14.17 14.45 -2.43
CA ALA A 105 14.67 15.34 -1.40
C ALA A 105 13.69 15.41 -0.21
N PRO A 106 14.16 15.33 1.04
CA PRO A 106 13.30 15.46 2.21
C PRO A 106 12.71 16.86 2.28
N ILE A 107 11.39 16.94 2.47
CA ILE A 107 10.65 18.19 2.73
C ILE A 107 10.42 18.33 4.23
N SER A 108 9.93 17.26 4.88
CA SER A 108 9.72 17.21 6.32
C SER A 108 9.89 15.79 6.86
N ALA A 109 10.72 15.60 7.88
CA ALA A 109 10.87 14.29 8.52
C ALA A 109 9.70 13.94 9.46
N ALA A 110 8.90 14.93 9.86
CA ALA A 110 7.81 14.78 10.82
C ALA A 110 6.60 15.60 10.37
N PHE A 111 6.11 15.30 9.16
CA PHE A 111 4.95 15.99 8.59
C PHE A 111 3.69 15.74 9.43
N ILE A 112 3.41 14.48 9.79
CA ILE A 112 2.32 14.12 10.70
C ILE A 112 2.89 13.30 11.87
N GLY A 113 2.55 13.69 13.10
CA GLY A 113 2.77 12.89 14.30
C GLY A 113 2.81 13.72 15.59
N PRO A 114 3.12 13.09 16.74
CA PRO A 114 3.46 11.67 16.90
C PRO A 114 2.25 10.73 16.71
N LEU A 115 2.52 9.53 16.22
CA LEU A 115 1.59 8.45 15.88
C LEU A 115 1.93 7.16 16.64
N SER A 116 1.21 6.08 16.35
CA SER A 116 1.46 4.75 16.94
C SER A 116 1.48 3.68 15.85
N ASN A 117 2.70 3.30 15.45
CA ASN A 117 2.97 2.37 14.35
C ASN A 117 2.15 2.68 13.07
N PRO A 118 2.38 3.84 12.43
CA PRO A 118 1.62 4.24 11.25
C PRO A 118 1.95 3.34 10.05
N ALA A 119 0.92 2.82 9.39
CA ALA A 119 1.02 1.98 8.21
C ALA A 119 0.32 2.66 7.01
N GLY A 120 -0.82 2.14 6.58
CA GLY A 120 -1.56 2.62 5.42
C GLY A 120 -1.92 4.12 5.45
N LEU A 121 -1.75 4.76 4.30
CA LEU A 121 -1.95 6.18 4.08
C LEU A 121 -2.98 6.41 2.96
N ALA A 122 -3.87 7.38 3.13
CA ALA A 122 -4.78 7.81 2.08
C ALA A 122 -5.03 9.32 2.13
N VAL A 123 -5.31 9.94 0.99
CA VAL A 123 -5.59 11.37 0.91
C VAL A 123 -6.75 11.65 -0.05
N THR A 124 -7.60 12.61 0.31
CA THR A 124 -8.64 13.14 -0.58
C THR A 124 -8.87 14.62 -0.30
N GLY A 125 -8.78 15.45 -1.34
CA GLY A 125 -8.84 16.91 -1.16
C GLY A 125 -7.79 17.38 -0.14
N ASN A 126 -8.25 18.01 0.94
CA ASN A 126 -7.39 18.50 2.02
C ASN A 126 -7.36 17.57 3.26
N ASP A 127 -7.93 16.37 3.16
CA ASP A 127 -7.99 15.40 4.25
C ASP A 127 -6.98 14.27 4.03
N PHE A 128 -6.13 14.04 5.03
CA PHE A 128 -5.14 12.97 5.07
C PHE A 128 -5.55 11.94 6.14
N PHE A 129 -5.49 10.65 5.81
CA PHE A 129 -5.87 9.55 6.69
C PHE A 129 -4.67 8.65 6.94
N VAL A 130 -4.48 8.26 8.19
CA VAL A 130 -3.40 7.37 8.62
C VAL A 130 -3.98 6.20 9.40
N ALA A 131 -3.68 4.97 8.97
CA ALA A 131 -3.91 3.78 9.78
C ALA A 131 -2.82 3.66 10.86
N ASN A 132 -3.23 3.73 12.12
CA ASN A 132 -2.35 3.58 13.28
C ASN A 132 -2.51 2.16 13.82
N MET A 133 -1.63 1.25 13.39
CA MET A 133 -1.72 -0.17 13.74
C MET A 133 -1.62 -0.36 15.26
N GLY A 134 -0.70 0.36 15.91
CA GLY A 134 -0.42 0.20 17.33
C GLY A 134 -1.60 0.58 18.25
N ASN A 135 -2.48 1.47 17.78
CA ASN A 135 -3.65 1.92 18.54
C ASN A 135 -4.98 1.33 18.03
N GLY A 136 -4.98 0.62 16.90
CA GLY A 136 -6.21 0.12 16.30
C GLY A 136 -7.14 1.24 15.81
N THR A 137 -6.58 2.32 15.25
CA THR A 137 -7.35 3.49 14.80
C THR A 137 -7.02 3.91 13.37
N ILE A 138 -7.95 4.64 12.74
CA ILE A 138 -7.63 5.54 11.64
C ILE A 138 -7.68 6.97 12.17
N GLY A 139 -6.64 7.75 11.92
CA GLY A 139 -6.58 9.19 12.22
C GLY A 139 -6.80 10.06 10.99
N LYS A 140 -7.33 11.26 11.19
CA LYS A 140 -7.56 12.28 10.16
C LYS A 140 -6.75 13.55 10.45
N TYR A 141 -6.05 14.04 9.44
CA TYR A 141 -5.12 15.16 9.49
C TYR A 141 -5.32 16.08 8.28
N ASN A 142 -4.80 17.30 8.38
CA ASN A 142 -4.78 18.24 7.27
C ASN A 142 -3.70 17.83 6.27
N ALA A 143 -4.06 17.64 5.00
CA ALA A 143 -3.14 17.17 3.97
C ALA A 143 -2.08 18.19 3.55
N THR A 144 -2.25 19.47 3.92
CA THR A 144 -1.28 20.54 3.62
C THR A 144 -0.35 20.82 4.79
N THR A 145 -0.86 20.76 6.02
CA THR A 145 -0.09 21.17 7.22
C THR A 145 0.29 20.03 8.14
N GLY A 146 -0.27 18.84 7.93
CA GLY A 146 -0.11 17.68 8.82
C GLY A 146 -0.82 17.82 10.17
N ALA A 147 -1.52 18.94 10.41
CA ALA A 147 -2.16 19.22 11.68
C ALA A 147 -3.30 18.21 11.96
N PRO A 148 -3.49 17.77 13.22
CA PRO A 148 -4.56 16.86 13.58
C PRO A 148 -5.94 17.51 13.40
N ILE A 149 -6.84 16.80 12.72
CA ILE A 149 -8.26 17.17 12.62
C ILE A 149 -9.07 16.27 13.56
N GLN A 150 -8.89 14.95 13.42
CA GLN A 150 -9.48 13.93 14.29
C GLN A 150 -8.56 12.70 14.36
N PRO A 151 -7.55 12.69 15.25
CA PRO A 151 -6.51 11.65 15.31
C PRO A 151 -7.01 10.23 15.60
N SER A 152 -8.20 10.10 16.18
CA SER A 152 -8.89 8.83 16.41
C SER A 152 -10.27 8.87 15.74
N LEU A 153 -10.28 9.03 14.42
CA LEU A 153 -11.50 9.10 13.62
C LEU A 153 -12.29 7.78 13.72
N VAL A 154 -11.62 6.66 13.44
CA VAL A 154 -12.16 5.31 13.58
C VAL A 154 -11.40 4.60 14.69
N THR A 155 -12.10 3.85 15.55
CA THR A 155 -11.51 3.15 16.70
C THR A 155 -11.98 1.70 16.78
N GLY A 156 -11.22 0.86 17.46
CA GLY A 156 -11.60 -0.54 17.69
C GLY A 156 -11.28 -1.47 16.51
N LEU A 157 -10.38 -1.05 15.62
CA LEU A 157 -9.88 -1.88 14.53
C LEU A 157 -8.80 -2.83 15.05
N ARG A 158 -8.78 -4.07 14.55
CA ARG A 158 -7.71 -5.02 14.84
C ARG A 158 -6.61 -4.85 13.81
N THR A 159 -5.45 -4.33 14.24
CA THR A 159 -4.23 -4.17 13.42
C THR A 159 -4.51 -3.58 12.02
N PRO A 160 -5.04 -2.35 11.93
CA PRO A 160 -5.33 -1.73 10.63
C PRO A 160 -4.03 -1.43 9.87
N TRP A 161 -3.81 -2.19 8.79
CA TRP A 161 -2.66 -2.06 7.89
C TRP A 161 -2.94 -1.14 6.71
N GLY A 162 -4.14 -1.24 6.14
CA GLY A 162 -4.49 -0.59 4.88
C GLY A 162 -5.72 0.31 5.02
N THR A 163 -5.72 1.43 4.29
CA THR A 163 -6.89 2.27 4.16
C THR A 163 -6.98 2.92 2.78
N VAL A 164 -8.20 3.05 2.23
CA VAL A 164 -8.46 3.66 0.91
C VAL A 164 -9.79 4.41 0.90
N LEU A 165 -9.95 5.29 -0.10
CA LEU A 165 -11.11 6.18 -0.25
C LEU A 165 -11.81 5.90 -1.60
N PRO A 166 -12.75 4.94 -1.68
CA PRO A 166 -13.41 4.55 -2.94
C PRO A 166 -14.35 5.60 -3.53
N ALA A 167 -14.79 6.55 -2.71
CA ALA A 167 -15.67 7.64 -3.11
C ALA A 167 -15.58 8.78 -2.11
N ASN A 168 -16.11 9.95 -2.49
CA ASN A 168 -16.22 11.09 -1.60
C ASN A 168 -16.88 10.68 -0.28
N ASN A 169 -16.21 10.97 0.83
CA ASN A 169 -16.67 10.73 2.18
C ASN A 169 -16.85 9.25 2.60
N THR A 170 -16.32 8.29 1.84
CA THR A 170 -16.29 6.87 2.22
C THR A 170 -14.85 6.43 2.44
N LEU A 171 -14.60 5.79 3.58
CA LEU A 171 -13.32 5.21 3.95
C LEU A 171 -13.46 3.69 4.07
N LEU A 172 -12.54 2.94 3.48
CA LEU A 172 -12.35 1.53 3.76
C LEU A 172 -11.09 1.35 4.58
N ALA A 173 -11.13 0.46 5.57
CA ALA A 173 -9.99 0.14 6.41
C ALA A 173 -9.92 -1.36 6.65
N THR A 174 -8.71 -1.92 6.62
CA THR A 174 -8.51 -3.30 7.05
C THR A 174 -8.64 -3.40 8.56
N SER A 175 -9.13 -4.55 9.02
CA SER A 175 -9.19 -4.91 10.44
C SER A 175 -8.93 -6.41 10.57
N TYR A 176 -7.76 -6.83 10.08
CA TYR A 176 -7.28 -8.21 10.03
C TYR A 176 -8.10 -9.16 9.12
N ASP A 177 -9.24 -9.67 9.58
CA ASP A 177 -10.05 -10.67 8.84
C ASP A 177 -11.32 -10.08 8.19
N VAL A 178 -11.46 -8.76 8.30
CA VAL A 178 -12.53 -7.98 7.67
C VAL A 178 -11.99 -6.68 7.09
N ILE A 179 -12.74 -6.14 6.13
CA ILE A 179 -12.61 -4.75 5.72
C ILE A 179 -13.86 -4.03 6.20
N GLY A 180 -13.67 -2.97 6.97
CA GLY A 180 -14.74 -2.10 7.44
C GLY A 180 -14.96 -0.92 6.51
N LYS A 181 -16.20 -0.43 6.47
CA LYS A 181 -16.62 0.75 5.71
C LYS A 181 -17.15 1.82 6.65
N TYR A 182 -16.56 3.00 6.57
CA TYR A 182 -16.79 4.11 7.49
C TYR A 182 -17.04 5.40 6.72
N LYS A 183 -17.70 6.36 7.39
CA LYS A 183 -17.85 7.71 6.88
C LYS A 183 -16.56 8.49 7.13
N ALA A 184 -15.90 8.99 6.10
CA ALA A 184 -14.58 9.64 6.23
C ALA A 184 -14.63 10.97 7.01
N SER A 185 -15.80 11.61 7.08
CA SER A 185 -15.98 12.87 7.81
C SER A 185 -16.17 12.70 9.32
N THR A 186 -16.66 11.54 9.78
CA THR A 186 -17.03 11.34 11.20
C THR A 186 -16.48 10.06 11.82
N GLY A 187 -16.00 9.11 11.01
CA GLY A 187 -15.56 7.79 11.44
C GLY A 187 -16.67 6.82 11.80
N ALA A 188 -17.94 7.24 11.68
CA ALA A 188 -19.09 6.38 11.94
C ALA A 188 -19.07 5.17 11.00
N ALA A 189 -19.26 3.97 11.57
CA ALA A 189 -19.37 2.75 10.79
C ALA A 189 -20.62 2.80 9.91
N ILE A 190 -20.44 2.64 8.61
CA ILE A 190 -21.51 2.36 7.66
C ILE A 190 -21.79 0.86 7.68
N ASN A 191 -20.71 0.07 7.63
CA ASN A 191 -20.73 -1.38 7.86
C ASN A 191 -19.33 -1.81 8.34
N ALA A 192 -19.18 -2.20 9.59
CA ALA A 192 -17.89 -2.63 10.15
C ALA A 192 -17.40 -3.98 9.58
N ASN A 193 -18.33 -4.80 9.07
CA ASN A 193 -18.06 -6.11 8.44
C ASN A 193 -18.41 -6.02 6.95
N PHE A 194 -17.90 -5.01 6.25
CA PHE A 194 -18.28 -4.74 4.87
C PHE A 194 -17.81 -5.82 3.91
N ILE A 195 -16.60 -6.33 4.10
CA ILE A 195 -16.08 -7.53 3.44
C ILE A 195 -15.58 -8.47 4.53
N THR A 196 -16.01 -9.72 4.49
CA THR A 196 -15.65 -10.77 5.45
C THR A 196 -14.99 -11.95 4.75
N GLY A 197 -14.24 -12.77 5.50
CA GLY A 197 -13.57 -13.96 4.94
C GLY A 197 -12.27 -13.64 4.20
N VAL A 198 -11.79 -12.40 4.30
CA VAL A 198 -10.40 -12.05 3.96
C VAL A 198 -9.50 -12.64 5.05
N GLN A 199 -8.29 -13.05 4.68
CA GLN A 199 -7.35 -13.71 5.60
C GLN A 199 -6.10 -12.86 5.72
N ASP A 200 -6.04 -12.07 6.79
CA ASP A 200 -4.97 -11.11 7.06
C ASP A 200 -4.81 -10.09 5.93
N ALA A 201 -5.81 -9.21 5.83
CA ALA A 201 -5.85 -8.16 4.83
C ALA A 201 -4.83 -7.06 5.19
N ILE A 202 -3.74 -6.99 4.42
CA ILE A 202 -2.67 -5.98 4.59
C ILE A 202 -2.91 -4.81 3.65
N GLY A 203 -2.69 -5.01 2.35
CA GLY A 203 -2.78 -3.98 1.33
C GLY A 203 -4.18 -3.80 0.75
N LEU A 204 -4.59 -2.54 0.57
CA LEU A 204 -5.79 -2.15 -0.18
C LEU A 204 -5.42 -1.17 -1.28
N VAL A 205 -5.93 -1.38 -2.49
CA VAL A 205 -5.78 -0.42 -3.59
C VAL A 205 -7.02 -0.42 -4.48
N LEU A 206 -7.32 0.72 -5.08
CA LEU A 206 -8.50 0.93 -5.91
C LEU A 206 -8.10 1.08 -7.38
N SER A 207 -8.91 0.51 -8.27
CA SER A 207 -8.87 0.78 -9.71
C SER A 207 -10.28 1.01 -10.22
N GLY A 208 -10.62 2.27 -10.48
CA GLY A 208 -12.00 2.63 -10.83
C GLY A 208 -13.00 2.19 -9.76
N ALA A 209 -13.92 1.28 -10.11
CA ALA A 209 -14.94 0.75 -9.20
C ALA A 209 -14.49 -0.49 -8.40
N ASP A 210 -13.29 -1.00 -8.68
CA ASP A 210 -12.77 -2.25 -8.12
C ASP A 210 -11.82 -1.98 -6.96
N LEU A 211 -11.91 -2.84 -5.94
CA LEU A 211 -11.03 -2.91 -4.79
C LEU A 211 -10.19 -4.19 -4.88
N PHE A 212 -8.88 -4.03 -4.77
CA PHE A 212 -7.94 -5.14 -4.66
C PHE A 212 -7.46 -5.25 -3.22
N VAL A 213 -7.40 -6.48 -2.72
CA VAL A 213 -7.09 -6.81 -1.33
C VAL A 213 -5.98 -7.86 -1.32
N ALA A 214 -4.86 -7.54 -0.69
CA ALA A 214 -3.79 -8.49 -0.43
C ALA A 214 -4.13 -9.27 0.85
N ASN A 215 -4.36 -10.57 0.71
CA ASN A 215 -4.62 -11.49 1.81
C ASN A 215 -3.33 -12.28 2.08
N ALA A 216 -2.60 -11.88 3.12
CA ALA A 216 -1.29 -12.45 3.42
C ALA A 216 -1.40 -13.96 3.71
N ASN A 217 -2.27 -14.34 4.65
CA ASN A 217 -2.42 -15.74 5.07
C ASN A 217 -3.05 -16.63 4.00
N ALA A 218 -3.88 -16.07 3.11
CA ALA A 218 -4.44 -16.82 2.00
C ALA A 218 -3.52 -16.86 0.77
N ASN A 219 -2.38 -16.18 0.78
CA ASN A 219 -1.46 -16.13 -0.36
C ASN A 219 -2.13 -15.65 -1.66
N THR A 220 -3.04 -14.67 -1.54
CA THR A 220 -3.87 -14.22 -2.67
C THR A 220 -4.00 -12.72 -2.74
N VAL A 221 -4.19 -12.22 -3.97
CA VAL A 221 -4.85 -10.92 -4.17
C VAL A 221 -6.28 -11.19 -4.61
N ALA A 222 -7.23 -10.66 -3.86
CA ALA A 222 -8.65 -10.76 -4.15
C ALA A 222 -9.19 -9.44 -4.74
N LYS A 223 -10.20 -9.55 -5.60
CA LYS A 223 -10.87 -8.45 -6.28
C LYS A 223 -12.33 -8.38 -5.87
N TYR A 224 -12.76 -7.21 -5.42
CA TYR A 224 -14.12 -6.91 -4.97
C TYR A 224 -14.66 -5.66 -5.64
N LYS A 225 -15.98 -5.51 -5.67
CA LYS A 225 -16.62 -4.26 -6.05
C LYS A 225 -16.58 -3.28 -4.87
N ALA A 226 -15.87 -2.16 -5.00
CA ALA A 226 -15.61 -1.24 -3.88
C ALA A 226 -16.89 -0.61 -3.29
N SER A 227 -17.94 -0.45 -4.11
CA SER A 227 -19.21 0.14 -3.67
C SER A 227 -20.05 -0.80 -2.81
N THR A 228 -20.06 -2.10 -3.13
CA THR A 228 -20.96 -3.09 -2.53
C THR A 228 -20.27 -4.14 -1.66
N GLY A 229 -18.96 -4.31 -1.79
CA GLY A 229 -18.19 -5.36 -1.09
C GLY A 229 -18.37 -6.75 -1.72
N ALA A 230 -19.11 -6.84 -2.83
CA ALA A 230 -19.33 -8.10 -3.52
C ALA A 230 -18.01 -8.63 -4.11
N ALA A 231 -17.71 -9.90 -3.87
CA ALA A 231 -16.58 -10.57 -4.48
C ALA A 231 -16.76 -10.64 -6.00
N ILE A 232 -15.74 -10.19 -6.74
CA ILE A 232 -15.64 -10.36 -8.19
C ILE A 232 -14.80 -11.60 -8.47
N ASN A 233 -13.61 -11.67 -7.85
CA ASN A 233 -12.74 -12.84 -7.90
C ASN A 233 -11.84 -12.87 -6.65
N VAL A 234 -12.06 -13.83 -5.75
CA VAL A 234 -11.28 -13.97 -4.50
C VAL A 234 -9.90 -14.61 -4.70
N GLN A 235 -9.63 -15.13 -5.89
CA GLN A 235 -8.36 -15.72 -6.30
C GLN A 235 -7.87 -14.98 -7.57
N PHE A 236 -8.00 -13.65 -7.59
CA PHE A 236 -7.63 -12.85 -8.76
C PHE A 236 -6.16 -13.05 -9.12
N ILE A 237 -5.30 -13.03 -8.10
CA ILE A 237 -3.93 -13.55 -8.18
C ILE A 237 -3.79 -14.66 -7.13
N SER A 238 -3.46 -15.86 -7.60
CA SER A 238 -3.26 -17.06 -6.79
C SER A 238 -2.26 -17.98 -7.51
N ALA A 239 -0.99 -17.59 -7.53
CA ALA A 239 0.06 -18.45 -8.09
C ALA A 239 0.67 -19.29 -6.96
N ASP A 240 1.17 -20.49 -7.28
CA ASP A 240 1.92 -21.36 -6.34
C ASP A 240 3.15 -20.66 -5.70
N THR A 241 3.51 -19.48 -6.19
CA THR A 241 4.62 -18.65 -5.73
C THR A 241 4.20 -17.36 -5.03
N LEU A 242 2.90 -17.01 -4.99
CA LEU A 242 2.46 -15.89 -4.18
C LEU A 242 2.53 -16.35 -2.72
N GLN A 243 3.35 -15.68 -1.92
CA GLN A 243 3.44 -15.93 -0.49
C GLN A 243 3.29 -14.59 0.19
N GLU A 244 2.34 -14.49 1.11
CA GLU A 244 2.13 -13.34 1.99
C GLU A 244 2.19 -11.98 1.30
N PRO A 245 1.25 -11.71 0.37
CA PRO A 245 1.17 -10.40 -0.26
C PRO A 245 0.92 -9.31 0.78
N SER A 246 1.76 -8.28 0.80
CA SER A 246 1.64 -7.13 1.71
C SER A 246 1.28 -5.83 0.97
N GLY A 247 2.20 -5.32 0.14
CA GLY A 247 2.01 -4.08 -0.62
C GLY A 247 1.28 -4.27 -1.92
N LEU A 248 0.33 -3.38 -2.21
CA LEU A 248 -0.32 -3.27 -3.51
C LEU A 248 -0.16 -1.86 -4.07
N ALA A 249 0.17 -1.77 -5.35
CA ALA A 249 0.07 -0.54 -6.12
C ALA A 249 -0.52 -0.83 -7.49
N ILE A 250 -1.23 0.15 -8.03
CA ILE A 250 -1.80 0.12 -9.38
C ILE A 250 -1.16 1.25 -10.17
N SER A 251 -0.50 0.93 -11.28
CA SER A 251 -0.15 1.93 -12.30
C SER A 251 -1.26 2.08 -13.32
N GLY A 252 -1.33 3.20 -14.04
CA GLY A 252 -2.15 3.34 -15.26
C GLY A 252 -3.68 3.40 -15.10
N ASN A 253 -4.35 3.72 -16.21
CA ASN A 253 -5.81 3.77 -16.35
C ASN A 253 -6.43 2.43 -15.86
N PRO A 254 -7.64 2.42 -15.23
CA PRO A 254 -8.35 1.20 -14.85
C PRO A 254 -8.40 0.08 -15.90
N ASP A 255 -8.30 0.43 -17.18
CA ASP A 255 -8.34 -0.51 -18.31
C ASP A 255 -6.98 -1.07 -18.73
N ASN A 256 -5.83 -0.58 -18.21
CA ASN A 256 -4.47 -0.97 -18.62
C ASN A 256 -3.44 -0.77 -17.49
N GLY A 257 -3.84 -1.05 -16.25
CA GLY A 257 -2.99 -0.85 -15.10
C GLY A 257 -2.16 -2.06 -14.72
N PHE A 258 -1.13 -1.87 -13.89
CA PHE A 258 -0.36 -2.99 -13.34
C PHE A 258 -0.52 -3.09 -11.83
N LEU A 259 -0.92 -4.26 -11.34
CA LEU A 259 -0.89 -4.62 -9.93
C LEU A 259 0.50 -5.10 -9.58
N CYS A 260 1.15 -4.41 -8.66
CA CYS A 260 2.40 -4.88 -8.08
C CYS A 260 2.12 -5.50 -6.72
N TRP A 261 2.76 -6.62 -6.40
CA TRP A 261 2.72 -7.23 -5.08
C TRP A 261 4.10 -7.71 -4.67
N GLN A 262 4.29 -7.83 -3.36
CA GLN A 262 5.52 -8.35 -2.78
C GLN A 262 5.22 -9.36 -1.69
N ARG A 263 6.18 -10.26 -1.49
CA ARG A 263 6.19 -11.31 -0.50
C ARG A 263 6.85 -10.84 0.79
N GLU A 264 6.30 -11.26 1.92
CA GLU A 264 7.00 -11.31 3.20
C GLU A 264 7.68 -12.69 3.35
N GLU A 265 9.01 -12.75 3.58
CA GLU A 265 9.71 -14.01 3.88
C GLU A 265 10.25 -13.99 5.32
N TRP A 266 9.56 -14.71 6.19
CA TRP A 266 9.83 -14.80 7.62
C TRP A 266 11.15 -15.46 8.05
N GLN A 267 11.93 -16.05 7.13
CA GLN A 267 13.05 -16.92 7.54
C GLN A 267 14.42 -16.64 6.93
N GLU A 268 14.55 -15.83 5.87
CA GLU A 268 15.85 -15.69 5.20
C GLU A 268 16.32 -14.25 4.92
N GLY A 269 15.62 -13.22 5.42
CA GLY A 269 16.06 -11.83 5.19
C GLY A 269 16.11 -11.44 3.71
N ASN A 270 15.47 -12.23 2.85
CA ASN A 270 15.36 -12.03 1.41
C ASN A 270 13.93 -11.62 1.10
N ILE A 271 13.73 -10.37 0.76
CA ILE A 271 12.43 -9.84 0.35
C ILE A 271 12.64 -9.04 -0.93
N GLY A 272 11.93 -9.46 -1.97
CA GLY A 272 12.15 -9.05 -3.34
C GLY A 272 10.85 -8.67 -4.03
N PHE A 273 10.98 -7.80 -5.02
CA PHE A 273 9.91 -7.46 -5.94
C PHE A 273 9.59 -8.66 -6.85
N ASP A 274 8.51 -9.36 -6.53
CA ASP A 274 8.28 -10.72 -7.06
C ASP A 274 7.41 -10.76 -8.32
N GLY A 275 6.55 -9.75 -8.54
CA GLY A 275 5.70 -9.74 -9.71
C GLY A 275 4.92 -8.45 -9.97
N ILE A 276 4.59 -8.29 -11.25
CA ILE A 276 3.69 -7.28 -11.79
C ILE A 276 2.67 -8.03 -12.65
N GLU A 277 1.38 -7.76 -12.48
CA GLU A 277 0.29 -8.33 -13.28
C GLU A 277 -0.50 -7.19 -13.93
N LEU A 278 -0.83 -7.32 -15.21
CA LEU A 278 -1.75 -6.42 -15.90
C LEU A 278 -3.19 -6.61 -15.38
N ILE A 279 -3.87 -5.52 -15.06
CA ILE A 279 -5.25 -5.49 -14.55
C ILE A 279 -6.27 -5.26 -15.70
N GLY A 280 -5.81 -5.19 -16.95
CA GLY A 280 -6.65 -4.88 -18.11
C GLY A 280 -6.30 -5.68 -19.36
N GLY A 281 -7.34 -6.21 -20.01
CA GLY A 281 -7.34 -7.04 -21.22
C GLY A 281 -8.76 -7.51 -21.52
#